data_AF-A0A6L7WTN8-F1
#
_entry.id   AF-A0A6L7WTN8-F1
#
_cell.length_a   1.000
_cell.length_b   1.000
_cell.length_c   1.000
_cell.angle_alpha   90.00
_cell.angle_beta   90.00
_cell.angle_gamma   90.00
#
_symmetry.space_group_name_H-M   'P 1'
#
loop_
_entity.id
_entity.type
_entity.pdbx_description
1 polymer ?
#
loop_
_entity_poly.entity_id
_entity_poly.type
_entity_poly.pdbx_seq_one_letter_code
_entity_poly.pdbx_strand_id
1 'polypeptide(L)' 'VHGETDDFSYNIVKDPVHIRDLQATILHLFGIDHERFTHKHRGLDAKLTGVEPARVVREVLA' A
#
# COMPACT_ATOMS: atom_id res chain seq x y z
N VAL A 1 9.59 -4.43 14.04
CA VAL A 1 8.64 -3.33 14.31
C VAL A 1 8.94 -2.23 13.29
N HIS A 2 7.93 -1.72 12.59
CA HIS A 2 8.07 -0.73 11.52
C HIS A 2 7.11 0.43 11.77
N GLY A 3 7.59 1.67 11.66
CA GLY A 3 6.82 2.86 11.99
C GLY A 3 6.94 3.31 13.45
N GLU A 4 6.77 4.61 13.67
CA GLU A 4 6.68 5.23 14.99
C GLU A 4 5.72 6.42 14.94
N THR A 5 4.82 6.51 15.91
CA THR A 5 3.91 7.66 16.08
C THR A 5 4.40 8.57 17.20
N ASP A 6 3.97 9.83 17.19
CA ASP A 6 4.26 10.76 18.29
C ASP A 6 3.65 10.29 19.63
N ASP A 7 4.04 10.93 20.72
CA ASP A 7 3.57 10.63 22.08
C ASP A 7 2.04 10.74 22.24
N PHE A 8 1.38 11.43 21.31
CA PHE A 8 -0.07 11.63 21.30
C PHE A 8 -0.79 10.77 20.25
N SER A 9 -0.08 9.90 19.53
CA SER A 9 -0.59 9.04 18.47
C SER A 9 -1.31 9.76 17.31
N TYR A 10 -0.98 11.04 17.05
CA TYR A 10 -1.59 11.82 15.97
C TYR A 10 -0.77 11.82 14.69
N ASN A 11 0.55 11.97 14.81
CA ASN A 11 1.44 12.11 13.65
C ASN A 11 2.42 10.94 13.57
N ILE A 12 2.82 10.64 12.33
CA ILE A 12 3.87 9.67 12.05
C ILE A 12 5.22 10.37 12.20
N VAL A 13 6.06 9.89 13.11
CA VAL A 13 7.41 10.41 13.37
C VAL A 13 8.45 9.67 12.51
N LYS A 14 8.22 8.38 12.23
CA LYS A 14 9.18 7.55 11.50
C LYS A 14 8.48 6.53 10.60
N ASP A 15 9.12 6.26 9.45
CA ASP A 15 8.75 5.22 8.48
C ASP A 15 7.25 5.22 8.09
N PRO A 16 6.76 6.30 7.44
CA PRO A 16 5.37 6.37 7.02
C PRO A 16 5.06 5.35 5.93
N VAL A 17 3.91 4.71 6.05
CA VAL A 17 3.35 3.81 5.03
C VAL A 17 2.08 4.43 4.49
N HIS A 18 2.04 4.64 3.18
CA HIS A 18 0.82 5.10 2.52
C HIS A 18 -0.15 3.93 2.32
N ILE A 19 -1.46 4.21 2.33
CA ILE A 19 -2.48 3.16 2.19
C ILE A 19 -2.34 2.34 0.90
N ARG A 20 -1.87 2.97 -0.18
CA ARG A 20 -1.61 2.30 -1.47
C ARG A 20 -0.49 1.25 -1.37
N ASP A 21 0.56 1.54 -0.60
CA ASP A 21 1.71 0.65 -0.42
C ASP A 21 1.31 -0.53 0.46
N LEU A 22 0.48 -0.28 1.47
CA LEU A 22 -0.12 -1.33 2.29
C LEU A 22 -1.00 -2.27 1.44
N GLN A 23 -1.87 -1.72 0.58
CA GLN A 23 -2.69 -2.54 -0.32
C GLN A 23 -1.85 -3.32 -1.33
N ALA A 24 -0.80 -2.71 -1.91
CA ALA A 24 0.15 -3.40 -2.78
C ALA A 24 0.81 -4.59 -2.04
N THR A 25 1.18 -4.39 -0.78
CA THR A 25 1.78 -5.42 0.08
C THR A 25 0.81 -6.57 0.35
N ILE A 26 -0.46 -6.27 0.64
CA ILE A 26 -1.50 -7.29 0.84
C ILE A 26 -1.72 -8.12 -0.43
N LEU A 27 -1.83 -7.47 -1.59
CA LEU A 27 -1.97 -8.17 -2.88
C LEU A 27 -0.75 -9.04 -3.17
N HIS A 28 0.46 -8.54 -2.88
CA HIS A 28 1.69 -9.31 -3.02
C HIS A 28 1.70 -10.58 -2.17
N LEU A 29 1.20 -10.52 -0.92
CA LEU A 29 1.08 -11.69 -0.04
C LEU A 29 0.11 -12.76 -0.57
N PHE A 30 -0.89 -12.34 -1.35
CA PHE A 30 -1.80 -13.27 -2.06
C PHE A 30 -1.23 -13.77 -3.39
N GLY A 31 0.01 -13.42 -3.74
CA GLY A 31 0.62 -13.76 -5.03
C GLY A 31 0.05 -12.98 -6.21
N ILE A 32 -0.62 -11.86 -5.96
CA ILE A 32 -1.25 -11.01 -6.98
C ILE A 32 -0.34 -9.81 -7.25
N ASP A 33 -0.06 -9.57 -8.53
CA ASP A 33 0.65 -8.37 -8.98
C ASP A 33 -0.33 -7.18 -9.03
N HIS A 34 -0.12 -6.21 -8.13
CA HIS A 34 -1.01 -5.04 -7.98
C HIS A 34 -0.99 -4.10 -9.18
N GLU A 35 0.07 -4.09 -9.99
CA GLU A 35 0.14 -3.25 -11.20
C GLU A 35 -0.71 -3.82 -12.33
N ARG A 36 -0.92 -5.14 -12.33
CA ARG A 36 -1.70 -5.85 -13.35
C ARG A 36 -3.14 -6.11 -12.94
N PHE A 37 -3.43 -6.07 -11.63
CA PHE A 37 -4.75 -6.32 -11.10
C PHE A 37 -5.65 -5.07 -11.23
N THR A 38 -6.35 -4.99 -12.36
CA THR A 38 -7.28 -3.90 -12.68
C THR A 38 -8.72 -4.39 -12.79
N HIS A 39 -9.66 -3.50 -12.50
CA HIS A 39 -11.09 -3.73 -12.68
C HIS A 39 -11.73 -2.60 -13.48
N LYS A 40 -12.51 -2.95 -14.51
CA LYS A 40 -13.21 -1.96 -15.33
C LYS A 40 -14.33 -1.30 -14.53
N HIS A 41 -14.14 -0.02 -14.19
CA HIS A 41 -15.13 0.79 -13.50
C HIS A 41 -15.30 2.13 -14.22
N ARG A 42 -16.52 2.45 -14.66
CA ARG A 42 -16.85 3.70 -15.36
C ARG A 42 -15.95 3.98 -16.59
N GLY A 43 -15.60 2.93 -17.32
CA GLY A 43 -14.77 3.04 -18.52
C GLY A 43 -13.26 3.19 -18.26
N LEU A 44 -12.83 3.15 -17.00
CA LEU A 44 -11.42 3.18 -16.60
C LEU A 44 -11.01 1.83 -16.01
N ASP A 45 -9.75 1.46 -16.23
CA ASP A 45 -9.12 0.33 -15.55
C ASP A 45 -8.67 0.78 -14.16
N ALA A 46 -9.53 0.59 -13.16
CA ALA A 46 -9.27 1.00 -11.78
C ALA A 46 -8.35 -0.02 -11.09
N LYS A 47 -7.29 0.47 -10.44
CA LYS A 47 -6.42 -0.32 -9.56
C LYS A 47 -6.79 -0.06 -8.10
N LEU A 48 -6.67 -1.10 -7.27
CA LEU A 48 -6.88 -0.95 -5.83
C LEU A 48 -5.86 0.03 -5.21
N THR A 49 -4.62 0.00 -5.69
CA THR A 49 -3.53 0.90 -5.26
C THR A 49 -3.64 2.32 -5.82
N GLY A 50 -4.69 2.62 -6.57
CA GLY A 50 -4.90 3.92 -7.20
C GLY A 50 -4.03 4.14 -8.45
N VAL A 51 -3.91 5.41 -8.83
CA VAL A 51 -3.20 5.84 -10.04
C VAL A 51 -1.71 6.11 -9.82
N GLU A 52 -1.35 6.57 -8.62
CA GLU A 52 0.04 6.85 -8.28
C GLU A 52 0.85 5.57 -8.06
N PRO A 53 2.17 5.60 -8.30
CA PRO A 53 3.03 4.47 -8.03
C PRO A 53 2.91 3.99 -6.59
N ALA A 54 2.78 2.67 -6.42
CA ALA A 54 2.77 2.01 -5.13
C ALA A 54 3.92 1.00 -5.05
N ARG A 55 4.47 0.83 -3.84
CA ARG A 55 5.54 -0.15 -3.58
C ARG A 55 5.05 -1.20 -2.59
N VAL A 56 5.57 -2.42 -2.73
CA VAL A 56 5.48 -3.43 -1.68
C VAL A 56 6.40 -3.01 -0.54
N VAL A 57 5.84 -2.87 0.66
CA VAL A 57 6.57 -2.54 1.89
C VAL A 57 7.26 -3.82 2.36
N ARG A 58 8.51 -4.00 1.95
CA ARG A 58 9.28 -5.20 2.29
C ARG A 58 9.72 -5.23 3.75
N GLU A 59 9.77 -4.06 4.37
CA GLU A 59 10.20 -3.84 5.75
C GLU A 59 9.24 -4.44 6.78
N VAL A 60 7.99 -4.74 6.37
CA VAL A 60 6.97 -5.39 7.22
C VAL A 60 6.78 -6.88 6.90
N LEU A 61 7.45 -7.39 5.86
CA LEU A 61 7.41 -8.80 5.48
C LEU A 61 8.45 -9.57 6.32
N ALA A 62 8.12 -10.81 6.69
CA ALA A 62 8.95 -11.70 7.51
C ALA A 62 9.96 -12.49 6.67
#